data_AF-A0A961BJV8-F1
#
_entry.id   AF-A0A961BJV8-F1
#
_cell.length_a   1.000
_cell.length_b   1.000
_cell.length_c   1.000
_cell.angle_alpha   90.00
_cell.angle_beta   90.00
_cell.angle_gamma   90.00
#
_symmetry.space_group_name_H-M   'P 1'
#
loop_
_entity.id
_entity.type
_entity.pdbx_description
1 polymer ?
#
loop_
_entity_poly.entity_id
_entity_poly.type
_entity_poly.pdbx_seq_one_letter_code
_entity_poly.pdbx_strand_id
1 'polypeptide(L)'
;MLRWSVLLLLFPACAVAAPDFAGAVRPVMARHCLSCHGEKKQKGGVDFSGATDTASAMKLYRHWRKAAEQVRSGEMPPDDEPPLPPEDREVLLGWIGEAFDTSRHPDPGPPLTRQLTRAEYSQTMKDLLRINFDPAGAAGISEENVVEGFGNRAGGLVLEPSLMEKYFTAADLALEYLFTDAGAAGARKSLLGPGPPETKETADTFRRILGTFLHRAFRRPVAKEEVEPFARLAEAALAGGDSFETALRKAMKPALVSPHFLLRLETPVMPRGTVGRVGDHELAVRLSYFLWSTMPDEELLGLADEGSLSQSEILATQVRRLLGDRKAGALTRQFFERWLQLPQLGKALPSQNHFPTFTRSLRNAMEQETRLFCENLRGEDRSILELLDSDYTFANAELAKHYGLPAVTGKEFVKVALRPEDHRGGVLGMGSILTMTSHTDRTKPTARGKWILEVLLGTPPPPPPPNAGSFAPPDKNREEPASFREKLAQHASDANCVACHKRIDPLGFAMEDFDAIGSWRSDIGGKPTDNLGQLPGVGEFRGISGLRKVLRDQQPLFVRNVASQLLSYALGRELSYYDEPALDRIVTAIAQDDFRFSALILQVVESFPFQHRKSE
;
A
#
# COMPACT_ATOMS: atom_id res chain seq x y z
N MET A 1 43.77 -7.74 -59.10
CA MET A 1 43.33 -7.93 -57.71
C MET A 1 41.98 -7.24 -57.55
N LEU A 2 40.89 -8.02 -57.59
CA LEU A 2 39.51 -7.52 -57.58
C LEU A 2 39.14 -7.00 -56.18
N ARG A 3 38.63 -5.76 -56.11
CA ARG A 3 37.98 -5.20 -54.91
C ARG A 3 36.54 -5.72 -54.84
N TRP A 4 36.19 -6.42 -53.77
CA TRP A 4 34.80 -6.78 -53.45
C TRP A 4 34.18 -5.65 -52.62
N SER A 5 33.18 -4.99 -53.21
CA SER A 5 32.28 -4.08 -52.50
C SER A 5 31.23 -4.89 -51.76
N VAL A 6 31.26 -4.88 -50.43
CA VAL A 6 30.19 -5.46 -49.60
C VAL A 6 29.04 -4.46 -49.54
N LEU A 7 27.95 -4.80 -50.23
CA LEU A 7 26.68 -4.07 -50.16
C LEU A 7 25.97 -4.47 -48.86
N LEU A 8 25.98 -3.61 -47.84
CA LEU A 8 25.13 -3.79 -46.65
C LEU A 8 23.67 -3.54 -47.05
N LEU A 9 22.92 -4.63 -47.25
CA LEU A 9 21.46 -4.58 -47.31
C LEU A 9 20.93 -4.30 -45.91
N LEU A 10 20.59 -3.04 -45.65
CA LEU A 10 19.74 -2.64 -44.53
C LEU A 10 18.34 -3.23 -44.76
N PHE A 11 18.07 -4.37 -44.13
CA PHE A 11 16.69 -4.83 -43.97
C PHE A 11 15.98 -3.85 -43.02
N PRO A 12 14.85 -3.25 -43.42
CA PRO A 12 14.02 -2.52 -42.48
C PRO A 12 13.54 -3.54 -41.43
N ALA A 13 13.73 -3.22 -40.16
CA ALA A 13 13.07 -3.94 -39.08
C ALA A 13 11.56 -3.72 -39.26
N CYS A 14 10.88 -4.67 -39.90
CA CYS A 14 9.43 -4.73 -39.90
C CYS A 14 9.00 -4.86 -38.44
N ALA A 15 8.37 -3.83 -37.90
CA ALA A 15 7.55 -3.97 -36.72
C ALA A 15 6.47 -5.01 -37.05
N VAL A 16 6.58 -6.20 -36.46
CA VAL A 16 5.54 -7.22 -36.53
C VAL A 16 4.32 -6.60 -35.85
N ALA A 17 3.21 -6.44 -36.57
CA ALA A 17 1.98 -5.96 -35.97
C ALA A 17 1.47 -6.99 -34.97
N ALA A 18 0.93 -6.54 -33.82
CA ALA A 18 0.28 -7.39 -32.84
C ALA A 18 -0.62 -8.45 -33.51
N PRO A 19 -0.62 -9.69 -33.00
CA PRO A 19 -1.60 -10.68 -33.41
C PRO A 19 -3.02 -10.14 -33.14
N ASP A 20 -3.92 -10.20 -34.13
CA ASP A 20 -5.32 -9.83 -33.91
C ASP A 20 -5.98 -10.75 -32.86
N PHE A 21 -6.75 -10.20 -31.92
CA PHE A 21 -7.36 -11.00 -30.87
C PHE A 21 -8.34 -12.04 -31.45
N ALA A 22 -9.18 -11.62 -32.40
CA ALA A 22 -10.22 -12.49 -32.96
C ALA A 22 -9.60 -13.59 -33.85
N GLY A 23 -8.61 -13.24 -34.67
CA GLY A 23 -7.99 -14.13 -35.64
C GLY A 23 -6.87 -15.01 -35.10
N ALA A 24 -6.09 -14.55 -34.12
CA ALA A 24 -4.90 -15.26 -33.62
C ALA A 24 -5.03 -15.74 -32.17
N VAL A 25 -5.50 -14.89 -31.25
CA VAL A 25 -5.55 -15.23 -29.82
C VAL A 25 -6.74 -16.13 -29.47
N ARG A 26 -7.93 -15.81 -29.98
CA ARG A 26 -9.15 -16.58 -29.69
C ARG A 26 -9.04 -18.06 -30.07
N PRO A 27 -8.44 -18.45 -31.21
CA PRO A 27 -8.16 -19.86 -31.51
C PRO A 27 -7.24 -20.54 -30.48
N VAL A 28 -6.17 -19.86 -30.05
CA VAL A 28 -5.26 -20.37 -29.01
C VAL A 28 -6.02 -20.60 -27.71
N MET A 29 -6.84 -19.63 -27.30
CA MET A 29 -7.68 -19.75 -26.11
C MET A 29 -8.67 -20.91 -26.21
N ALA A 30 -9.32 -21.08 -27.36
CA ALA A 30 -10.28 -22.16 -27.59
C ALA A 30 -9.63 -23.54 -27.54
N ARG A 31 -8.40 -23.69 -28.05
CA ARG A 31 -7.66 -24.95 -28.04
C ARG A 31 -7.15 -25.33 -26.66
N HIS A 32 -6.60 -24.36 -25.91
CA HIS A 32 -5.77 -24.67 -24.75
C HIS A 32 -6.31 -24.16 -23.41
N CYS A 33 -7.19 -23.15 -23.40
CA CYS A 33 -7.56 -22.44 -22.17
C CYS A 33 -9.04 -22.60 -21.79
N LEU A 34 -9.96 -22.46 -22.73
CA LEU A 34 -11.40 -22.34 -22.47
C LEU A 34 -12.07 -23.63 -21.96
N SER A 35 -11.41 -24.79 -22.11
CA SER A 35 -11.87 -26.05 -21.53
C SER A 35 -11.87 -26.03 -20.00
N CYS A 36 -10.96 -25.25 -19.39
CA CYS A 36 -10.77 -25.12 -17.95
C CYS A 36 -11.06 -23.72 -17.39
N HIS A 37 -11.05 -22.68 -18.24
CA HIS A 37 -11.27 -21.27 -17.89
C HIS A 37 -12.38 -20.64 -18.74
N GLY A 38 -13.53 -21.31 -18.84
CA GLY A 38 -14.70 -20.84 -19.58
C GLY A 38 -15.99 -20.99 -18.75
N GLU A 39 -17.16 -20.69 -19.34
CA GLU A 39 -18.44 -20.66 -18.62
C GLU A 39 -18.75 -21.93 -17.81
N LYS A 40 -18.36 -23.11 -18.33
CA LYS A 40 -18.67 -24.41 -17.71
C LYS A 40 -17.69 -24.80 -16.60
N LYS A 41 -16.44 -24.35 -16.67
CA LYS A 41 -15.37 -24.68 -15.73
C LYS A 41 -14.52 -23.43 -15.54
N GLN A 42 -14.45 -22.96 -14.30
CA GLN A 42 -13.69 -21.78 -13.91
C GLN A 42 -12.60 -22.19 -12.92
N LYS A 43 -11.66 -23.03 -13.36
CA LYS A 43 -10.54 -23.46 -12.50
C LYS A 43 -9.79 -22.22 -12.00
N GLY A 44 -9.47 -22.20 -10.71
CA GLY A 44 -8.84 -21.03 -10.06
C GLY A 44 -9.72 -19.77 -9.98
N GLY A 45 -11.03 -19.88 -10.24
CA GLY A 45 -11.96 -18.73 -10.25
C GLY A 45 -11.80 -17.81 -11.47
N VAL A 46 -11.19 -18.29 -12.56
CA VAL A 46 -10.91 -17.51 -13.76
C VAL A 46 -11.82 -17.94 -14.90
N ASP A 47 -12.40 -16.96 -15.59
CA ASP A 47 -13.24 -17.14 -16.78
C ASP A 47 -12.81 -16.15 -17.87
N PHE A 48 -12.44 -16.69 -19.05
CA PHE A 48 -12.09 -15.92 -20.24
C PHE A 48 -13.16 -15.99 -21.34
N SER A 49 -14.27 -16.69 -21.13
CA SER A 49 -15.31 -16.87 -22.15
C SER A 49 -15.93 -15.56 -22.64
N GLY A 50 -16.00 -14.54 -21.78
CA GLY A 50 -16.48 -13.21 -22.11
C GLY A 50 -15.53 -12.37 -22.99
N ALA A 51 -14.30 -12.83 -23.25
CA ALA A 51 -13.36 -12.14 -24.12
C ALA A 51 -13.56 -12.56 -25.58
N THR A 52 -14.33 -11.78 -26.33
CA THR A 52 -14.63 -12.02 -27.76
C THR A 52 -13.82 -11.14 -28.71
N ASP A 53 -13.29 -10.03 -28.21
CA ASP A 53 -12.50 -9.01 -28.89
C ASP A 53 -11.52 -8.36 -27.91
N THR A 54 -10.62 -7.50 -28.40
CA THR A 54 -9.64 -6.79 -27.56
C THR A 54 -10.32 -5.96 -26.46
N ALA A 55 -11.43 -5.28 -26.75
CA ALA A 55 -12.09 -4.39 -25.79
C ALA A 55 -12.70 -5.16 -24.60
N SER A 56 -13.33 -6.30 -24.86
CA SER A 56 -13.87 -7.20 -23.84
C SER A 56 -12.75 -7.92 -23.08
N ALA A 57 -11.67 -8.32 -23.76
CA ALA A 57 -10.49 -8.88 -23.12
C ALA A 57 -9.81 -7.89 -22.16
N MET A 58 -9.77 -6.60 -22.53
CA MET A 58 -9.20 -5.55 -21.67
C MET A 58 -9.95 -5.37 -20.36
N LYS A 59 -11.26 -5.64 -20.32
CA LYS A 59 -12.04 -5.63 -19.07
C LYS A 59 -11.60 -6.74 -18.09
N LEU A 60 -11.01 -7.81 -18.61
CA LEU A 60 -10.47 -8.93 -17.85
C LEU A 60 -8.97 -8.82 -17.62
N TYR A 61 -8.39 -7.62 -17.73
CA TYR A 61 -6.95 -7.37 -17.64
C TYR A 61 -6.25 -8.16 -16.52
N ARG A 62 -6.78 -8.15 -15.30
CA ARG A 62 -6.16 -8.86 -14.16
C ARG A 62 -6.04 -10.35 -14.39
N HIS A 63 -7.03 -10.97 -15.02
CA HIS A 63 -6.96 -12.38 -15.40
C HIS A 63 -5.90 -12.60 -16.49
N TRP A 64 -5.86 -11.73 -17.50
CA TRP A 64 -4.85 -11.81 -18.57
C TRP A 64 -3.42 -11.61 -18.07
N ARG A 65 -3.18 -10.65 -17.15
CA ARG A 65 -1.87 -10.43 -16.54
C ARG A 65 -1.40 -11.66 -15.77
N LYS A 66 -2.28 -12.22 -14.91
CA LYS A 66 -1.99 -13.46 -14.17
C LYS A 66 -1.75 -14.63 -15.12
N ALA A 67 -2.56 -14.78 -16.16
CA ALA A 67 -2.36 -15.82 -17.17
C ALA A 67 -1.01 -15.66 -17.88
N ALA A 68 -0.61 -14.44 -18.23
CA ALA A 68 0.69 -14.17 -18.84
C ALA A 68 1.86 -14.57 -17.90
N GLU A 69 1.77 -14.25 -16.61
CA GLU A 69 2.76 -14.67 -15.61
C GLU A 69 2.85 -16.19 -15.53
N GLN A 70 1.72 -16.88 -15.41
CA GLN A 70 1.63 -18.34 -15.31
C GLN A 70 2.15 -19.05 -16.58
N VAL A 71 1.83 -18.52 -17.76
CA VAL A 71 2.32 -19.04 -19.05
C VAL A 71 3.81 -18.74 -19.24
N ARG A 72 4.30 -17.60 -18.72
CA ARG A 72 5.74 -17.27 -18.74
C ARG A 72 6.54 -18.21 -17.86
N SER A 73 6.07 -18.47 -16.64
CA SER A 73 6.72 -19.38 -15.70
C SER A 73 6.54 -20.86 -16.04
N GLY A 74 5.71 -21.19 -17.05
CA GLY A 74 5.43 -22.56 -17.46
C GLY A 74 4.48 -23.31 -16.51
N GLU A 75 3.78 -22.58 -15.65
CA GLU A 75 2.79 -23.14 -14.70
C GLU A 75 1.44 -23.45 -15.37
N MET A 76 1.17 -22.81 -16.51
CA MET A 76 -0.01 -23.07 -17.32
C MET A 76 0.40 -23.37 -18.77
N PRO A 77 -0.15 -24.44 -19.37
CA PRO A 77 -1.06 -25.44 -18.80
C PRO A 77 -0.42 -26.28 -17.67
N PRO A 78 -1.23 -26.86 -16.76
CA PRO A 78 -0.71 -27.68 -15.66
C PRO A 78 -0.06 -28.98 -16.16
N ASP A 79 0.76 -29.62 -15.32
CA ASP A 79 1.56 -30.82 -15.67
C ASP A 79 0.73 -32.02 -16.21
N ASP A 80 -0.57 -32.08 -15.88
CA ASP A 80 -1.50 -33.13 -16.35
C ASP A 80 -2.13 -32.83 -17.72
N GLU A 81 -1.85 -31.65 -18.30
CA GLU A 81 -2.33 -31.22 -19.61
C GLU A 81 -1.15 -31.06 -20.59
N PRO A 82 -1.40 -31.13 -21.92
CA PRO A 82 -0.35 -30.91 -22.91
C PRO A 82 0.29 -29.51 -22.78
N PRO A 83 1.63 -29.39 -22.89
CA PRO A 83 2.29 -28.10 -22.81
C PRO A 83 1.88 -27.20 -23.98
N LEU A 84 1.82 -25.89 -23.71
CA LEU A 84 1.49 -24.91 -24.75
C LEU A 84 2.58 -24.89 -25.83
N PRO A 85 2.25 -25.09 -27.12
CA PRO A 85 3.23 -25.00 -28.19
C PRO A 85 3.95 -23.64 -28.20
N PRO A 86 5.27 -23.58 -28.47
CA PRO A 86 6.04 -22.33 -28.45
C PRO A 86 5.42 -21.21 -29.31
N GLU A 87 4.90 -21.55 -30.49
CA GLU A 87 4.21 -20.61 -31.39
C GLU A 87 2.95 -20.00 -30.76
N ASP A 88 2.11 -20.83 -30.15
CA ASP A 88 0.87 -20.40 -29.49
C ASP A 88 1.18 -19.58 -28.23
N ARG A 89 2.28 -19.94 -27.52
CA ARG A 89 2.81 -19.17 -26.40
C ARG A 89 3.27 -17.78 -26.82
N GLU A 90 4.00 -17.67 -27.93
CA GLU A 90 4.45 -16.38 -28.46
C GLU A 90 3.29 -15.51 -28.93
N VAL A 91 2.30 -16.07 -29.63
CA VAL A 91 1.09 -15.36 -30.05
C VAL A 91 0.34 -14.79 -28.84
N LEU A 92 0.11 -15.62 -27.82
CA LEU A 92 -0.60 -15.23 -26.61
C LEU A 92 0.15 -14.14 -25.84
N LEU A 93 1.44 -14.35 -25.53
CA LEU A 93 2.23 -13.41 -24.75
C LEU A 93 2.52 -12.12 -25.53
N GLY A 94 2.69 -12.20 -26.85
CA GLY A 94 2.90 -11.04 -27.73
C GLY A 94 1.66 -10.16 -27.80
N TRP A 95 0.48 -10.74 -28.01
CA TRP A 95 -0.77 -9.95 -27.97
C TRP A 95 -1.02 -9.33 -26.60
N ILE A 96 -0.85 -10.07 -25.50
CA ILE A 96 -1.00 -9.50 -24.15
C ILE A 96 -0.03 -8.32 -23.97
N GLY A 97 1.22 -8.48 -24.41
CA GLY A 97 2.21 -7.41 -24.34
C GLY A 97 1.76 -6.14 -25.05
N GLU A 98 1.28 -6.25 -26.29
CA GLU A 98 0.87 -5.10 -27.09
C GLU A 98 -0.51 -4.52 -26.72
N ALA A 99 -1.50 -5.36 -26.44
CA ALA A 99 -2.87 -4.94 -26.14
C ALA A 99 -2.97 -4.14 -24.83
N PHE A 100 -2.04 -4.38 -23.90
CA PHE A 100 -1.96 -3.68 -22.62
C PHE A 100 -0.84 -2.63 -22.57
N ASP A 101 -0.08 -2.45 -23.65
CA ASP A 101 0.98 -1.43 -23.72
C ASP A 101 0.38 -0.03 -23.91
N THR A 102 0.29 0.72 -22.82
CA THR A 102 -0.10 2.14 -22.85
C THR A 102 1.08 3.09 -22.96
N SER A 103 2.31 2.60 -23.21
CA SER A 103 3.50 3.46 -23.30
C SER A 103 3.39 4.52 -24.41
N ARG A 104 2.72 4.18 -25.53
CA ARG A 104 2.49 5.09 -26.67
C ARG A 104 1.35 6.09 -26.42
N HIS A 105 0.37 5.71 -25.59
CA HIS A 105 -0.76 6.54 -25.20
C HIS A 105 -0.95 6.48 -23.68
N PRO A 106 -0.12 7.20 -22.91
CA PRO A 106 -0.15 7.13 -21.47
C PRO A 106 -1.53 7.52 -20.91
N ASP A 107 -2.04 6.69 -20.01
CA ASP A 107 -3.34 6.89 -19.35
C ASP A 107 -3.10 7.00 -17.83
N PRO A 108 -3.47 8.12 -17.18
CA PRO A 108 -3.27 8.29 -15.73
C PRO A 108 -4.29 7.52 -14.89
N GLY A 109 -5.23 6.84 -15.54
CA GLY A 109 -6.38 6.17 -14.93
C GLY A 109 -7.59 7.10 -14.77
N PRO A 110 -8.65 6.59 -14.14
CA PRO A 110 -9.89 7.34 -13.98
C PRO A 110 -9.71 8.54 -13.04
N PRO A 111 -10.48 9.62 -13.24
CA PRO A 111 -10.57 10.68 -12.25
C PRO A 111 -11.14 10.12 -10.94
N LEU A 112 -10.63 10.63 -9.82
CA LEU A 112 -11.03 10.19 -8.49
C LEU A 112 -11.39 11.39 -7.63
N THR A 113 -12.58 11.38 -7.06
CA THR A 113 -12.89 12.21 -5.89
C THR A 113 -12.54 11.42 -4.64
N ARG A 114 -11.60 11.91 -3.84
CA ARG A 114 -11.18 11.23 -2.60
C ARG A 114 -11.63 12.00 -1.39
N GLN A 115 -12.42 11.38 -0.53
CA GLN A 115 -12.67 11.88 0.81
C GLN A 115 -11.39 11.79 1.64
N LEU A 116 -11.22 12.67 2.62
CA LEU A 116 -10.20 12.46 3.64
C LEU A 116 -10.57 11.25 4.49
N THR A 117 -9.63 10.32 4.65
CA THR A 117 -9.74 9.28 5.68
C THR A 117 -9.82 9.92 7.07
N ARG A 118 -10.26 9.17 8.08
CA ARG A 118 -10.35 9.60 9.48
C ARG A 118 -9.00 10.09 9.98
N ALA A 119 -7.93 9.36 9.65
CA ALA A 119 -6.58 9.75 10.00
C ALA A 119 -6.18 11.05 9.29
N GLU A 120 -6.41 11.17 7.99
CA GLU A 120 -6.11 12.37 7.22
C GLU A 120 -6.90 13.60 7.68
N TYR A 121 -8.18 13.46 7.97
CA TYR A 121 -9.02 14.51 8.53
C TYR A 121 -8.47 14.97 9.89
N SER A 122 -8.18 14.02 10.79
CA SER A 122 -7.66 14.32 12.12
C SER A 122 -6.31 15.07 12.05
N GLN A 123 -5.37 14.61 11.22
CA GLN A 123 -4.07 15.28 11.06
C GLN A 123 -4.20 16.64 10.38
N THR A 124 -5.06 16.75 9.37
CA THR A 124 -5.35 18.03 8.70
C THR A 124 -5.92 19.05 9.68
N MET A 125 -6.86 18.64 10.53
CA MET A 125 -7.41 19.51 11.59
C MET A 125 -6.33 19.96 12.58
N LYS A 126 -5.44 19.04 12.99
CA LYS A 126 -4.30 19.35 13.87
C LYS A 126 -3.36 20.37 13.24
N ASP A 127 -3.00 20.21 11.97
CA ASP A 127 -2.09 21.12 11.26
C ASP A 127 -2.72 22.46 10.91
N LEU A 128 -4.00 22.44 10.51
CA LEU A 128 -4.74 23.64 10.16
C LEU A 128 -4.96 24.52 11.39
N LEU A 129 -5.48 23.94 12.47
CA LEU A 129 -5.89 24.66 13.69
C LEU A 129 -4.80 24.69 14.77
N ARG A 130 -3.68 23.98 14.55
CA ARG A 130 -2.55 23.84 15.50
C ARG A 130 -2.98 23.29 16.86
N ILE A 131 -3.84 22.28 16.84
CA ILE A 131 -4.35 21.57 18.02
C ILE A 131 -3.58 20.26 18.25
N ASN A 132 -3.56 19.77 19.49
CA ASN A 132 -2.76 18.60 19.89
C ASN A 132 -3.58 17.36 20.27
N PHE A 133 -4.90 17.35 20.01
CA PHE A 133 -5.78 16.22 20.26
C PHE A 133 -6.40 15.71 18.96
N ASP A 134 -6.99 14.51 18.98
CA ASP A 134 -7.63 13.86 17.83
C ASP A 134 -9.13 14.20 17.77
N PRO A 135 -9.55 15.18 16.94
CA PRO A 135 -10.96 15.59 16.88
C PRO A 135 -11.86 14.52 16.25
N ALA A 136 -11.35 13.73 15.29
CA ALA A 136 -12.11 12.66 14.66
C ALA A 136 -12.44 11.54 15.67
N GLY A 137 -11.43 11.13 16.45
CA GLY A 137 -11.61 10.17 17.53
C GLY A 137 -12.57 10.66 18.61
N ALA A 138 -12.43 11.92 19.05
CA ALA A 138 -13.30 12.52 20.05
C ALA A 138 -14.77 12.61 19.59
N ALA A 139 -15.00 12.80 18.30
CA ALA A 139 -16.34 12.79 17.70
C ALA A 139 -16.87 11.38 17.36
N GLY A 140 -16.11 10.32 17.65
CA GLY A 140 -16.52 8.94 17.37
C GLY A 140 -16.55 8.58 15.89
N ILE A 141 -15.72 9.22 15.06
CA ILE A 141 -15.50 8.82 13.66
C ILE A 141 -14.70 7.52 13.66
N SER A 142 -15.30 6.47 13.10
CA SER A 142 -14.67 5.16 12.92
C SER A 142 -13.64 5.19 11.81
N GLU A 143 -12.67 4.28 11.86
CA GLU A 143 -11.76 4.03 10.73
C GLU A 143 -12.56 3.50 9.52
N GLU A 144 -12.06 3.79 8.32
CA GLU A 144 -12.67 3.35 7.07
C GLU A 144 -12.57 1.84 6.87
N ASN A 145 -13.46 1.33 6.02
CA ASN A 145 -13.31 -0.02 5.48
C ASN A 145 -12.05 -0.09 4.62
N VAL A 146 -11.17 -1.02 4.95
CA VAL A 146 -9.97 -1.30 4.15
C VAL A 146 -10.40 -2.02 2.89
N VAL A 147 -10.20 -1.39 1.73
CA VAL A 147 -10.48 -1.99 0.42
C VAL A 147 -9.17 -2.45 -0.18
N GLU A 148 -9.07 -3.77 -0.42
CA GLU A 148 -7.87 -4.51 -0.85
C GLU A 148 -6.52 -3.94 -0.33
N GLY A 149 -6.43 -3.74 0.98
CA GLY A 149 -5.18 -3.47 1.68
C GLY A 149 -5.01 -2.05 2.21
N PHE A 150 -5.67 -1.02 1.63
CA PHE A 150 -5.52 0.36 2.08
C PHE A 150 -6.86 1.06 2.35
N GLY A 151 -6.91 1.87 3.41
CA GLY A 151 -8.11 2.65 3.79
C GLY A 151 -8.29 3.95 3.00
N ASN A 152 -7.25 4.43 2.30
CA ASN A 152 -7.28 5.67 1.52
C ASN A 152 -7.76 5.48 0.06
N ARG A 153 -8.36 4.32 -0.26
CA ARG A 153 -8.85 4.04 -1.61
C ARG A 153 -10.20 4.68 -1.86
N ALA A 154 -10.31 5.44 -2.94
CA ALA A 154 -11.52 6.21 -3.29
C ALA A 154 -12.81 5.36 -3.26
N GLY A 155 -12.76 4.12 -3.78
CA GLY A 155 -13.93 3.24 -3.83
C GLY A 155 -14.48 2.78 -2.46
N GLY A 156 -13.70 2.92 -1.38
CA GLY A 156 -14.13 2.60 -0.01
C GLY A 156 -14.62 3.81 0.79
N LEU A 157 -14.56 5.01 0.22
CA LEU A 157 -14.80 6.28 0.90
C LEU A 157 -16.17 6.83 0.52
N VAL A 158 -17.15 6.67 1.42
CA VAL A 158 -18.53 7.10 1.20
C VAL A 158 -18.94 8.09 2.29
N LEU A 159 -19.47 9.24 1.86
CA LEU A 159 -20.05 10.24 2.75
C LEU A 159 -21.49 9.87 3.12
N GLU A 160 -21.64 9.11 4.20
CA GLU A 160 -22.94 8.82 4.79
C GLU A 160 -23.48 10.00 5.63
N PRO A 161 -24.82 10.22 5.71
CA PRO A 161 -25.39 11.30 6.52
C PRO A 161 -24.94 11.27 8.00
N SER A 162 -24.84 10.07 8.60
CA SER A 162 -24.37 9.88 9.98
C SER A 162 -22.92 10.32 10.19
N LEU A 163 -22.09 10.26 9.14
CA LEU A 163 -20.71 10.71 9.18
C LEU A 163 -20.63 12.24 9.14
N MET A 164 -21.54 12.91 8.42
CA MET A 164 -21.61 14.37 8.39
C MET A 164 -21.90 14.97 9.78
N GLU A 165 -22.81 14.37 10.54
CA GLU A 165 -23.08 14.79 11.93
C GLU A 165 -21.80 14.75 12.79
N LYS A 166 -21.00 13.69 12.65
CA LYS A 166 -19.73 13.55 13.36
C LYS A 166 -18.68 14.56 12.91
N TYR A 167 -18.64 14.93 11.63
CA TYR A 167 -17.77 16.02 11.16
C TYR A 167 -18.16 17.36 11.77
N PHE A 168 -19.45 17.65 11.94
CA PHE A 168 -19.90 18.83 12.67
C PHE A 168 -19.45 18.82 14.13
N THR A 169 -19.61 17.68 14.83
CA THR A 169 -19.13 17.52 16.21
C THR A 169 -17.61 17.69 16.30
N ALA A 170 -16.85 17.10 15.39
CA ALA A 170 -15.39 17.23 15.35
C ALA A 170 -14.94 18.68 15.12
N ALA A 171 -15.62 19.40 14.22
CA ALA A 171 -15.36 20.82 13.96
C ALA A 171 -15.68 21.68 15.19
N ASP A 172 -16.79 21.41 15.89
CA ASP A 172 -17.13 22.10 17.14
C ASP A 172 -16.07 21.90 18.22
N LEU A 173 -15.69 20.65 18.50
CA LEU A 173 -14.67 20.33 19.51
C LEU A 173 -13.33 20.99 19.18
N ALA A 174 -12.90 20.95 17.92
CA ALA A 174 -11.64 21.53 17.49
C ALA A 174 -11.62 23.06 17.58
N LEU A 175 -12.71 23.71 17.18
CA LEU A 175 -12.82 25.16 17.27
C LEU A 175 -13.01 25.62 18.71
N GLU A 176 -13.78 24.91 19.53
CA GLU A 176 -13.89 25.19 20.96
C GLU A 176 -12.51 25.13 21.63
N TYR A 177 -11.73 24.08 21.38
CA TYR A 177 -10.36 24.00 21.86
C TYR A 177 -9.50 25.19 21.39
N LEU A 178 -9.57 25.57 20.11
CA LEU A 178 -8.83 26.71 19.56
C LEU A 178 -9.19 28.02 20.28
N PHE A 179 -10.44 28.22 20.68
CA PHE A 179 -10.95 29.45 21.31
C PHE A 179 -11.00 29.39 22.86
N THR A 180 -10.42 28.38 23.51
CA THR A 180 -10.26 28.34 24.99
C THR A 180 -8.85 28.74 25.45
N ASP A 181 -8.74 29.31 26.65
CA ASP A 181 -7.53 30.03 27.12
C ASP A 181 -6.29 29.16 27.42
N ALA A 182 -6.44 27.86 27.66
CA ALA A 182 -5.39 27.09 28.34
C ALA A 182 -4.29 26.46 27.46
N GLY A 183 -4.37 26.52 26.12
CA GLY A 183 -3.34 25.88 25.26
C GLY A 183 -3.21 26.40 23.83
N ALA A 184 -4.14 27.24 23.38
CA ALA A 184 -4.24 27.66 21.99
C ALA A 184 -3.91 29.14 21.75
N ALA A 185 -3.48 29.92 22.76
CA ALA A 185 -3.16 31.34 22.58
C ALA A 185 -2.11 31.60 21.47
N GLY A 186 -1.08 30.75 21.37
CA GLY A 186 -0.08 30.80 20.30
C GLY A 186 -0.65 30.41 18.92
N ALA A 187 -1.55 29.42 18.89
CA ALA A 187 -2.26 29.01 17.68
C ALA A 187 -3.19 30.13 17.17
N ARG A 188 -4.00 30.71 18.06
CA ARG A 188 -4.88 31.85 17.79
C ARG A 188 -4.09 33.04 17.26
N LYS A 189 -3.02 33.45 17.95
CA LYS A 189 -2.19 34.58 17.49
C LYS A 189 -1.58 34.34 16.12
N SER A 190 -1.15 33.10 15.83
CA SER A 190 -0.59 32.77 14.52
C SER A 190 -1.63 32.63 13.41
N LEU A 191 -2.85 32.20 13.72
CA LEU A 191 -3.94 31.99 12.74
C LEU A 191 -4.73 33.27 12.47
N LEU A 192 -4.98 34.05 13.52
CA LEU A 192 -5.86 35.22 13.49
C LEU A 192 -5.07 36.53 13.34
N GLY A 193 -3.77 36.52 13.65
CA GLY A 193 -2.96 37.73 13.68
C GLY A 193 -3.33 38.63 14.87
N PRO A 194 -2.97 39.94 14.85
CA PRO A 194 -3.42 40.87 15.87
C PRO A 194 -4.96 41.01 15.83
N GLY A 195 -5.57 41.21 17.01
CA GLY A 195 -7.01 41.43 17.17
C GLY A 195 -7.52 42.68 16.42
N PRO A 196 -8.84 42.80 16.22
CA PRO A 196 -9.39 43.86 15.39
C PRO A 196 -9.19 45.26 16.03
N PRO A 197 -8.96 46.30 15.22
CA PRO A 197 -9.22 47.68 15.61
C PRO A 197 -10.73 47.97 15.62
N GLU A 198 -11.17 49.01 16.34
CA GLU A 198 -12.58 49.15 16.78
C GLU A 198 -13.63 49.47 15.69
N THR A 199 -13.31 49.95 14.48
CA THR A 199 -14.35 50.22 13.45
C THR A 199 -13.83 50.15 12.01
N LYS A 200 -14.67 49.61 11.09
CA LYS A 200 -14.40 49.28 9.66
C LYS A 200 -13.24 48.30 9.40
N GLU A 201 -12.14 48.42 10.12
CA GLU A 201 -11.02 47.48 10.07
C GLU A 201 -11.46 46.06 10.46
N THR A 202 -12.56 45.88 11.20
CA THR A 202 -13.11 44.57 11.57
C THR A 202 -13.61 43.74 10.36
N ALA A 203 -14.28 44.38 9.39
CA ALA A 203 -14.81 43.70 8.21
C ALA A 203 -13.69 43.24 7.27
N ASP A 204 -12.71 44.10 7.04
CA ASP A 204 -11.50 43.77 6.28
C ASP A 204 -10.64 42.73 7.02
N THR A 205 -10.61 42.80 8.36
CA THR A 205 -9.94 41.80 9.20
C THR A 205 -10.57 40.42 9.05
N PHE A 206 -11.91 40.29 9.06
CA PHE A 206 -12.56 38.99 8.81
C PHE A 206 -12.17 38.43 7.45
N ARG A 207 -12.23 39.24 6.38
CA ARG A 207 -11.85 38.80 5.03
C ARG A 207 -10.39 38.36 4.95
N ARG A 208 -9.46 39.09 5.59
CA ARG A 208 -8.04 38.73 5.64
C ARG A 208 -7.80 37.40 6.37
N ILE A 209 -8.38 37.25 7.57
CA ILE A 209 -8.23 36.04 8.39
C ILE A 209 -8.87 34.84 7.68
N LEU A 210 -10.12 34.98 7.23
CA LEU A 210 -10.83 33.91 6.55
C LEU A 210 -10.19 33.58 5.20
N GLY A 211 -9.67 34.56 4.46
CA GLY A 211 -8.92 34.29 3.23
C GLY A 211 -7.69 33.41 3.47
N THR A 212 -6.90 33.74 4.50
CA THR A 212 -5.73 32.93 4.89
C THR A 212 -6.13 31.54 5.37
N PHE A 213 -7.17 31.47 6.20
CA PHE A 213 -7.68 30.21 6.73
C PHE A 213 -8.25 29.31 5.61
N LEU A 214 -9.03 29.87 4.69
CA LEU A 214 -9.65 29.13 3.59
C LEU A 214 -8.63 28.68 2.54
N HIS A 215 -7.60 29.49 2.24
CA HIS A 215 -6.49 29.07 1.38
C HIS A 215 -5.84 27.78 1.92
N ARG A 216 -5.55 27.76 3.22
CA ARG A 216 -5.00 26.59 3.93
C ARG A 216 -6.00 25.44 4.02
N ALA A 217 -7.24 25.70 4.40
CA ALA A 217 -8.27 24.67 4.57
C ALA A 217 -8.63 23.98 3.25
N PHE A 218 -8.76 24.76 2.17
CA PHE A 218 -9.10 24.25 0.84
C PHE A 218 -7.87 23.86 0.01
N ARG A 219 -6.67 24.19 0.50
CA ARG A 219 -5.36 23.80 -0.05
C ARG A 219 -5.14 24.34 -1.47
N ARG A 220 -5.67 25.54 -1.73
CA ARG A 220 -5.61 26.23 -3.02
C ARG A 220 -5.89 27.73 -2.86
N PRO A 221 -5.63 28.55 -3.89
CA PRO A 221 -6.09 29.92 -3.95
C PRO A 221 -7.61 29.99 -3.83
N VAL A 222 -8.08 30.93 -3.03
CA VAL A 222 -9.50 31.21 -2.81
C VAL A 222 -9.84 32.57 -3.38
N ALA A 223 -10.85 32.63 -4.23
CA ALA A 223 -11.29 33.89 -4.80
C ALA A 223 -12.00 34.76 -3.74
N LYS A 224 -12.02 36.08 -3.93
CA LYS A 224 -12.66 37.00 -2.97
C LYS A 224 -14.14 36.65 -2.78
N GLU A 225 -14.79 36.22 -3.85
CA GLU A 225 -16.19 35.80 -3.90
C GLU A 225 -16.44 34.52 -3.10
N GLU A 226 -15.40 33.67 -2.92
CA GLU A 226 -15.48 32.47 -2.07
C GLU A 226 -15.29 32.80 -0.59
N VAL A 227 -14.52 33.84 -0.27
CA VAL A 227 -14.30 34.30 1.12
C VAL A 227 -15.53 35.05 1.65
N GLU A 228 -16.20 35.80 0.78
CA GLU A 228 -17.27 36.72 1.14
C GLU A 228 -18.45 36.09 1.93
N PRO A 229 -18.97 34.89 1.58
CA PRO A 229 -20.04 34.25 2.35
C PRO A 229 -19.64 33.97 3.82
N PHE A 230 -18.39 33.56 4.06
CA PHE A 230 -17.89 33.30 5.41
C PHE A 230 -17.68 34.61 6.17
N ALA A 231 -17.16 35.64 5.51
CA ALA A 231 -16.99 36.96 6.11
C ALA A 231 -18.33 37.56 6.55
N ARG A 232 -19.36 37.48 5.70
CA ARG A 232 -20.72 37.94 6.04
C ARG A 232 -21.32 37.18 7.22
N LEU A 233 -21.02 35.89 7.38
CA LEU A 233 -21.47 35.11 8.53
C LEU A 233 -20.82 35.61 9.83
N ALA A 234 -19.53 35.95 9.80
CA ALA A 234 -18.84 36.54 10.94
C ALA A 234 -19.38 37.96 11.26
N GLU A 235 -19.57 38.80 10.24
CA GLU A 235 -20.12 40.15 10.39
C GLU A 235 -21.54 40.13 10.99
N ALA A 236 -22.40 39.21 10.52
CA ALA A 236 -23.75 39.04 11.06
C ALA A 236 -23.75 38.55 12.52
N ALA A 237 -22.86 37.62 12.86
CA ALA A 237 -22.67 37.15 14.23
C ALA A 237 -22.22 38.28 15.17
N LEU A 238 -21.24 39.08 14.73
CA LEU A 238 -20.76 40.24 15.47
C LEU A 238 -21.86 41.30 15.65
N ALA A 239 -22.63 41.60 14.60
CA ALA A 239 -23.78 42.51 14.67
C ALA A 239 -24.89 42.00 15.60
N GLY A 240 -25.01 40.67 15.75
CA GLY A 240 -25.92 40.01 16.68
C GLY A 240 -25.44 40.00 18.15
N GLY A 241 -24.29 40.59 18.46
CA GLY A 241 -23.76 40.71 19.83
C GLY A 241 -22.73 39.65 20.23
N ASP A 242 -22.32 38.76 19.33
CA ASP A 242 -21.23 37.83 19.60
C ASP A 242 -19.87 38.56 19.72
N SER A 243 -18.93 37.97 20.47
CA SER A 243 -17.54 38.43 20.43
C SER A 243 -16.91 38.17 19.05
N PHE A 244 -15.86 38.92 18.70
CA PHE A 244 -15.10 38.72 17.46
C PHE A 244 -14.62 37.27 17.29
N GLU A 245 -14.13 36.65 18.37
CA GLU A 245 -13.71 35.25 18.39
C GLU A 245 -14.88 34.28 18.15
N THR A 246 -16.02 34.54 18.78
CA THR A 246 -17.24 33.73 18.58
C THR A 246 -17.76 33.85 17.15
N ALA A 247 -17.73 35.05 16.58
CA ALA A 247 -18.08 35.31 15.19
C ALA A 247 -17.16 34.56 14.21
N LEU A 248 -15.84 34.61 14.42
CA LEU A 248 -14.88 33.81 13.65
C LEU A 248 -15.16 32.31 13.75
N ARG A 249 -15.38 31.80 14.96
CA ARG A 249 -15.73 30.38 15.17
C ARG A 249 -16.94 29.97 14.34
N LYS A 250 -18.00 30.77 14.34
CA LYS A 250 -19.22 30.52 13.55
C LYS A 250 -18.93 30.54 12.05
N ALA A 251 -18.02 31.39 11.58
CA ALA A 251 -17.62 31.45 10.17
C ALA A 251 -16.66 30.32 9.75
N MET A 252 -15.78 29.84 10.63
CA MET A 252 -14.83 28.77 10.32
C MET A 252 -15.49 27.40 10.27
N LYS A 253 -16.50 27.14 11.10
CA LYS A 253 -17.16 25.83 11.18
C LYS A 253 -17.69 25.32 9.83
N PRO A 254 -18.46 26.10 9.03
CA PRO A 254 -18.92 25.66 7.71
C PRO A 254 -17.79 25.31 6.75
N ALA A 255 -16.62 25.94 6.87
CA ALA A 255 -15.48 25.61 6.02
C ALA A 255 -14.90 24.23 6.35
N LEU A 256 -14.84 23.85 7.64
CA LEU A 256 -14.31 22.58 8.12
C LEU A 256 -15.21 21.36 7.84
N VAL A 257 -16.42 21.59 7.34
CA VAL A 257 -17.37 20.56 6.90
C VAL A 257 -17.77 20.71 5.43
N SER A 258 -17.12 21.64 4.72
CA SER A 258 -17.34 21.87 3.28
C SER A 258 -16.77 20.72 2.46
N PRO A 259 -17.36 20.38 1.30
CA PRO A 259 -16.72 19.49 0.33
C PRO A 259 -15.29 19.90 -0.04
N HIS A 260 -14.97 21.19 -0.08
CA HIS A 260 -13.60 21.67 -0.34
C HIS A 260 -12.60 21.31 0.76
N PHE A 261 -13.09 21.05 1.97
CA PHE A 261 -12.27 20.58 3.09
C PHE A 261 -12.30 19.06 3.24
N LEU A 262 -13.46 18.42 3.10
CA LEU A 262 -13.63 16.98 3.30
C LEU A 262 -13.15 16.15 2.11
N LEU A 263 -13.05 16.74 0.92
CA LEU A 263 -12.63 16.07 -0.31
C LEU A 263 -11.34 16.67 -0.86
N ARG A 264 -10.52 15.82 -1.46
CA ARG A 264 -9.39 16.19 -2.32
C ARG A 264 -9.91 16.34 -3.73
N LEU A 265 -10.36 17.55 -4.04
CA LEU A 265 -10.90 17.90 -5.35
C LEU A 265 -9.77 18.29 -6.29
N GLU A 266 -9.80 17.73 -7.49
CA GLU A 266 -8.94 18.11 -8.60
C GLU A 266 -9.84 18.69 -9.69
N THR A 267 -9.75 19.98 -9.99
CA THR A 267 -10.64 20.66 -10.94
C THR A 267 -9.95 20.88 -12.28
N PRO A 268 -10.42 20.27 -13.39
CA PRO A 268 -9.72 20.38 -14.66
C PRO A 268 -10.07 21.70 -15.32
N VAL A 269 -9.08 22.39 -15.88
CA VAL A 269 -9.28 23.50 -16.83
C VAL A 269 -9.23 22.99 -18.27
N MET A 270 -9.60 21.72 -18.50
CA MET A 270 -9.40 21.04 -19.78
C MET A 270 -10.70 20.45 -20.33
N PRO A 271 -10.83 20.27 -21.67
CA PRO A 271 -11.99 19.61 -22.27
C PRO A 271 -12.19 18.20 -21.71
N ARG A 272 -13.43 17.73 -21.60
CA ARG A 272 -13.76 16.38 -21.09
C ARG A 272 -13.05 15.26 -21.85
N GLY A 273 -12.62 14.23 -21.13
CA GLY A 273 -11.94 13.07 -21.72
C GLY A 273 -10.49 13.30 -22.16
N THR A 274 -9.91 14.48 -21.91
CA THR A 274 -8.51 14.78 -22.22
C THR A 274 -7.60 14.44 -21.04
N VAL A 275 -6.34 14.15 -21.35
CA VAL A 275 -5.29 13.90 -20.35
C VAL A 275 -4.41 15.14 -20.27
N GLY A 276 -4.08 15.55 -19.05
CA GLY A 276 -3.13 16.63 -18.81
C GLY A 276 -2.52 16.58 -17.42
N ARG A 277 -1.54 17.46 -17.20
CA ARG A 277 -0.86 17.57 -15.91
C ARG A 277 -1.83 18.07 -14.84
N VAL A 278 -1.64 17.59 -13.62
CA VAL A 278 -2.27 18.19 -12.43
C VAL A 278 -1.70 19.58 -12.21
N GLY A 279 -2.52 20.49 -11.67
CA GLY A 279 -2.02 21.81 -11.25
C GLY A 279 -1.09 21.71 -10.05
N ASP A 280 -0.27 22.73 -9.80
CA ASP A 280 0.71 22.67 -8.70
C ASP A 280 0.07 22.57 -7.31
N HIS A 281 -1.11 23.16 -7.06
CA HIS A 281 -1.85 22.92 -5.82
C HIS A 281 -2.34 21.48 -5.69
N GLU A 282 -2.78 20.88 -6.78
CA GLU A 282 -3.19 19.47 -6.81
C GLU A 282 -1.97 18.57 -6.56
N LEU A 283 -0.81 18.91 -7.14
CA LEU A 283 0.45 18.22 -6.90
C LEU A 283 0.90 18.34 -5.42
N ALA A 284 0.80 19.54 -4.83
CA ALA A 284 1.08 19.77 -3.42
C ALA A 284 0.19 18.89 -2.53
N VAL A 285 -1.11 18.82 -2.83
CA VAL A 285 -2.06 17.95 -2.14
C VAL A 285 -1.71 16.48 -2.35
N ARG A 286 -1.37 16.05 -3.57
CA ARG A 286 -0.94 14.66 -3.82
C ARG A 286 0.30 14.29 -3.00
N LEU A 287 1.32 15.15 -2.98
CA LEU A 287 2.57 14.96 -2.22
C LEU A 287 2.32 14.89 -0.70
N SER A 288 1.66 15.90 -0.15
CA SER A 288 1.44 16.01 1.30
C SER A 288 0.59 14.87 1.85
N TYR A 289 -0.49 14.48 1.17
CA TYR A 289 -1.31 13.35 1.65
C TYR A 289 -0.65 12.00 1.42
N PHE A 290 0.15 11.85 0.36
CA PHE A 290 0.94 10.65 0.14
C PHE A 290 2.00 10.47 1.25
N LEU A 291 2.78 11.51 1.56
CA LEU A 291 3.93 11.39 2.46
C LEU A 291 3.57 11.65 3.94
N TRP A 292 2.65 12.56 4.21
CA TRP A 292 2.33 13.05 5.56
C TRP A 292 0.90 12.74 6.02
N SER A 293 0.02 12.29 5.13
CA SER A 293 -1.41 12.07 5.40
C SER A 293 -2.09 13.30 6.03
N THR A 294 -1.73 14.49 5.58
CA THR A 294 -2.24 15.78 6.05
C THR A 294 -2.05 16.82 4.96
N MET A 295 -2.55 18.03 5.18
CA MET A 295 -2.44 19.14 4.23
C MET A 295 -0.98 19.57 3.93
N PRO A 296 -0.74 20.18 2.76
CA PRO A 296 0.51 20.89 2.47
C PRO A 296 0.88 21.90 3.55
N ASP A 297 2.18 22.08 3.80
CA ASP A 297 2.66 23.20 4.61
C ASP A 297 2.84 24.48 3.77
N GLU A 298 3.21 25.58 4.43
CA GLU A 298 3.33 26.90 3.79
C GLU A 298 4.36 26.92 2.66
N GLU A 299 5.47 26.18 2.80
CA GLU A 299 6.49 26.09 1.75
C GLU A 299 5.93 25.41 0.49
N LEU A 300 5.23 24.29 0.67
CA LEU A 300 4.65 23.54 -0.45
C LEU A 300 3.48 24.31 -1.09
N LEU A 301 2.67 25.02 -0.30
CA LEU A 301 1.62 25.91 -0.83
C LEU A 301 2.20 27.11 -1.56
N GLY A 302 3.27 27.72 -1.04
CA GLY A 302 3.92 28.87 -1.67
C GLY A 302 4.51 28.53 -3.03
N LEU A 303 5.23 27.40 -3.14
CA LEU A 303 5.72 26.90 -4.42
C LEU A 303 4.58 26.59 -5.41
N ALA A 304 3.44 26.13 -4.89
CA ALA A 304 2.25 25.90 -5.72
C ALA A 304 1.58 27.20 -6.15
N ASP A 305 1.52 28.22 -5.29
CA ASP A 305 1.02 29.56 -5.61
C ASP A 305 1.88 30.23 -6.70
N GLU A 306 3.19 29.97 -6.70
CA GLU A 306 4.14 30.43 -7.72
C GLU A 306 4.10 29.63 -9.03
N GLY A 307 3.48 28.44 -9.04
CA GLY A 307 3.49 27.53 -10.19
C GLY A 307 4.88 26.94 -10.49
N SER A 308 5.73 26.80 -9.47
CA SER A 308 7.10 26.30 -9.59
C SER A 308 7.27 24.87 -9.07
N LEU A 309 6.30 24.32 -8.33
CA LEU A 309 6.38 23.00 -7.70
C LEU A 309 6.53 21.85 -8.71
N SER A 310 5.93 21.96 -9.90
CA SER A 310 6.02 20.92 -10.93
C SER A 310 7.36 20.87 -11.66
N GLN A 311 8.28 21.80 -11.39
CA GLN A 311 9.65 21.74 -11.92
C GLN A 311 10.42 20.60 -11.26
N SER A 312 11.10 19.76 -12.06
CA SER A 312 11.70 18.50 -11.59
C SER A 312 12.67 18.67 -10.41
N GLU A 313 13.55 19.68 -10.44
CA GLU A 313 14.51 19.92 -9.35
C GLU A 313 13.82 20.38 -8.05
N ILE A 314 12.80 21.23 -8.16
CA ILE A 314 12.01 21.71 -7.02
C ILE A 314 11.20 20.54 -6.44
N LEU A 315 10.53 19.78 -7.29
CA LEU A 315 9.76 18.60 -6.89
C LEU A 315 10.63 17.58 -6.14
N ALA A 316 11.79 17.22 -6.70
CA ALA A 316 12.72 16.29 -6.06
C ALA A 316 13.25 16.82 -4.71
N THR A 317 13.50 18.12 -4.61
CA THR A 317 13.90 18.77 -3.36
C THR A 317 12.80 18.69 -2.31
N GLN A 318 11.56 19.00 -2.69
CA GLN A 318 10.41 18.91 -1.81
C GLN A 318 10.14 17.46 -1.38
N VAL A 319 10.25 16.48 -2.26
CA VAL A 319 10.11 15.05 -1.90
C VAL A 319 11.10 14.66 -0.79
N ARG A 320 12.38 15.01 -0.94
CA ARG A 320 13.40 14.72 0.09
C ARG A 320 13.12 15.44 1.41
N ARG A 321 12.73 16.72 1.34
CA ARG A 321 12.35 17.52 2.52
C ARG A 321 11.18 16.87 3.27
N LEU A 322 10.11 16.54 2.55
CA LEU A 322 8.92 15.91 3.11
C LEU A 322 9.27 14.55 3.74
N LEU A 323 10.10 13.74 3.10
CA LEU A 323 10.56 12.45 3.65
C LEU A 323 11.39 12.58 4.92
N GLY A 324 12.19 13.64 5.05
CA GLY A 324 12.99 13.93 6.24
C GLY A 324 12.20 14.49 7.42
N ASP A 325 10.98 14.98 7.19
CA ASP A 325 10.14 15.54 8.25
C ASP A 325 9.51 14.45 9.14
N ARG A 326 9.29 14.78 10.42
CA ARG A 326 8.61 13.91 11.40
C ARG A 326 7.22 13.45 10.94
N LYS A 327 6.51 14.26 10.15
CA LYS A 327 5.20 13.93 9.60
C LYS A 327 5.26 12.73 8.66
N ALA A 328 6.40 12.45 8.03
CA ALA A 328 6.57 11.27 7.18
C ALA A 328 6.52 9.93 7.95
N GLY A 329 6.49 9.95 9.29
CA GLY A 329 6.05 8.79 10.08
C GLY A 329 4.62 8.34 9.75
N ALA A 330 3.83 9.17 9.07
CA ALA A 330 2.53 8.76 8.51
C ALA A 330 2.65 7.65 7.49
N LEU A 331 3.69 7.63 6.63
CA LEU A 331 3.93 6.52 5.70
C LEU A 331 4.11 5.19 6.45
N THR A 332 4.82 5.18 7.57
CA THR A 332 4.93 3.96 8.39
C THR A 332 3.55 3.47 8.83
N ARG A 333 2.75 4.36 9.43
CA ARG A 333 1.45 3.99 10.01
C ARG A 333 0.37 3.68 8.98
N GLN A 334 0.36 4.38 7.86
CA GLN A 334 -0.72 4.32 6.87
C GLN A 334 -0.40 3.40 5.69
N PHE A 335 0.88 3.27 5.33
CA PHE A 335 1.31 2.36 4.27
C PHE A 335 1.89 1.06 4.85
N PHE A 336 3.01 1.10 5.57
CA PHE A 336 3.72 -0.12 5.99
C PHE A 336 2.89 -1.01 6.92
N GLU A 337 2.24 -0.46 7.95
CA GLU A 337 1.43 -1.27 8.87
C GLU A 337 0.27 -1.96 8.16
N ARG A 338 -0.32 -1.31 7.15
CA ARG A 338 -1.45 -1.85 6.38
C ARG A 338 -0.99 -2.89 5.37
N TRP A 339 0.06 -2.59 4.61
CA TRP A 339 0.64 -3.52 3.65
C TRP A 339 1.16 -4.79 4.33
N LEU A 340 1.90 -4.67 5.44
CA LEU A 340 2.39 -5.81 6.22
C LEU A 340 1.30 -6.49 7.05
N GLN A 341 0.06 -6.01 7.00
CA GLN A 341 -1.10 -6.53 7.72
C GLN A 341 -0.93 -6.54 9.26
N LEU A 342 -0.11 -5.63 9.80
CA LEU A 342 0.23 -5.55 11.22
C LEU A 342 -0.99 -5.49 12.17
N PRO A 343 -2.12 -4.83 11.82
CA PRO A 343 -3.33 -4.86 12.66
C PRO A 343 -3.88 -6.28 12.95
N GLN A 344 -3.55 -7.29 12.14
CA GLN A 344 -3.94 -8.68 12.40
C GLN A 344 -3.23 -9.25 13.64
N LEU A 345 -2.07 -8.71 14.01
CA LEU A 345 -1.41 -9.06 15.28
C LEU A 345 -2.35 -8.79 16.45
N GLY A 346 -3.14 -7.71 16.44
CA GLY A 346 -4.10 -7.41 17.51
C GLY A 346 -5.19 -8.48 17.69
N LYS A 347 -5.47 -9.27 16.63
CA LYS A 347 -6.47 -10.36 16.63
C LYS A 347 -5.89 -11.73 16.96
N ALA A 348 -4.57 -11.88 16.96
CA ALA A 348 -3.94 -13.15 17.32
C ALA A 348 -4.19 -13.47 18.81
N LEU A 349 -4.62 -14.71 19.09
CA LEU A 349 -4.93 -15.17 20.45
C LEU A 349 -4.12 -16.42 20.81
N PRO A 350 -2.78 -16.32 20.99
CA PRO A 350 -1.98 -17.44 21.47
C PRO A 350 -2.51 -17.99 22.81
N SER A 351 -2.58 -19.32 22.90
CA SER A 351 -3.03 -20.07 24.06
C SER A 351 -2.06 -19.86 25.21
N GLN A 352 -2.55 -19.37 26.35
CA GLN A 352 -1.72 -19.19 27.55
C GLN A 352 -1.15 -20.51 28.10
N ASN A 353 -1.79 -21.64 27.80
CA ASN A 353 -1.28 -22.96 28.21
C ASN A 353 -0.03 -23.36 27.41
N HIS A 354 0.03 -22.98 26.13
CA HIS A 354 1.14 -23.32 25.23
C HIS A 354 2.22 -22.22 25.21
N PHE A 355 1.80 -20.96 25.35
CA PHE A 355 2.63 -19.77 25.19
C PHE A 355 2.46 -18.81 26.39
N PRO A 356 2.83 -19.22 27.62
CA PRO A 356 2.61 -18.43 28.83
C PRO A 356 3.43 -17.12 28.88
N THR A 357 4.46 -17.01 28.06
CA THR A 357 5.28 -15.79 27.93
C THR A 357 4.64 -14.74 27.02
N PHE A 358 3.58 -15.09 26.29
CA PHE A 358 2.91 -14.15 25.39
C PHE A 358 1.96 -13.22 26.15
N THR A 359 2.45 -12.02 26.40
CA THR A 359 1.73 -10.97 27.14
C THR A 359 1.29 -9.83 26.20
N ARG A 360 0.45 -8.93 26.71
CA ARG A 360 0.12 -7.68 26.01
C ARG A 360 1.34 -6.80 25.80
N SER A 361 2.27 -6.76 26.75
CA SER A 361 3.52 -5.98 26.62
C SER A 361 4.41 -6.53 25.51
N LEU A 362 4.58 -7.87 25.44
CA LEU A 362 5.34 -8.50 24.37
C LEU A 362 4.71 -8.25 22.99
N ARG A 363 3.38 -8.34 22.88
CA ARG A 363 2.66 -8.02 21.63
C ARG A 363 2.95 -6.58 21.19
N ASN A 364 2.82 -5.61 22.11
CA ASN A 364 3.12 -4.21 21.82
C ASN A 364 4.60 -4.04 21.44
N ALA A 365 5.50 -4.80 22.04
CA ALA A 365 6.93 -4.73 21.73
C ALA A 365 7.23 -5.24 20.30
N MET A 366 6.60 -6.34 19.87
CA MET A 366 6.70 -6.85 18.50
C MET A 366 6.13 -5.85 17.47
N GLU A 367 5.01 -5.20 17.80
CA GLU A 367 4.42 -4.15 16.95
C GLU A 367 5.37 -2.95 16.81
N GLN A 368 5.97 -2.53 17.93
CA GLN A 368 6.91 -1.41 17.97
C GLN A 368 8.23 -1.72 17.23
N GLU A 369 8.75 -2.96 17.30
CA GLU A 369 9.89 -3.39 16.47
C GLU A 369 9.60 -3.16 15.00
N THR A 370 8.45 -3.63 14.51
CA THR A 370 8.09 -3.53 13.09
C THR A 370 7.96 -2.07 12.65
N ARG A 371 7.37 -1.21 13.48
CA ARG A 371 7.27 0.23 13.22
C ARG A 371 8.64 0.89 13.13
N LEU A 372 9.49 0.66 14.13
CA LEU A 372 10.83 1.27 14.19
C LEU A 372 11.71 0.79 13.03
N PHE A 373 11.58 -0.48 12.64
CA PHE A 373 12.25 -1.02 11.46
C PHE A 373 11.85 -0.25 10.19
N CYS A 374 10.55 -0.09 9.94
CA CYS A 374 10.06 0.66 8.78
C CYS A 374 10.39 2.17 8.86
N GLU A 375 10.38 2.76 10.06
CA GLU A 375 10.82 4.13 10.29
C GLU A 375 12.30 4.31 9.99
N ASN A 376 13.16 3.37 10.39
CA ASN A 376 14.58 3.38 10.05
C ASN A 376 14.78 3.18 8.54
N LEU A 377 14.03 2.27 7.91
CA LEU A 377 14.11 2.06 6.46
C LEU A 377 13.87 3.36 5.68
N ARG A 378 12.86 4.15 6.09
CA ARG A 378 12.58 5.47 5.52
C ARG A 378 13.60 6.52 5.94
N GLY A 379 13.87 6.65 7.24
CA GLY A 379 14.63 7.76 7.83
C GLY A 379 16.12 7.71 7.49
N GLU A 380 16.69 6.52 7.40
CA GLU A 380 18.10 6.28 7.04
C GLU A 380 18.27 5.95 5.55
N ASP A 381 17.21 6.16 4.75
CA ASP A 381 17.14 5.86 3.32
C ASP A 381 17.74 4.49 2.97
N ARG A 382 17.22 3.44 3.60
CA ARG A 382 17.71 2.07 3.41
C ARG A 382 17.14 1.45 2.15
N SER A 383 17.80 0.39 1.69
CA SER A 383 17.30 -0.42 0.59
C SER A 383 16.01 -1.14 1.01
N ILE A 384 14.98 -1.13 0.17
CA ILE A 384 13.74 -1.89 0.44
C ILE A 384 14.00 -3.40 0.54
N LEU A 385 15.12 -3.89 0.03
CA LEU A 385 15.52 -5.30 0.13
C LEU A 385 15.79 -5.74 1.59
N GLU A 386 16.05 -4.79 2.49
CA GLU A 386 16.22 -5.09 3.92
C GLU A 386 14.94 -5.65 4.55
N LEU A 387 13.77 -5.42 3.95
CA LEU A 387 12.52 -6.07 4.36
C LEU A 387 12.62 -7.60 4.23
N LEU A 388 13.38 -8.12 3.25
CA LEU A 388 13.60 -9.56 3.08
C LEU A 388 14.68 -10.09 4.03
N ASP A 389 15.79 -9.35 4.14
CA ASP A 389 16.95 -9.73 4.94
C ASP A 389 17.72 -8.49 5.43
N SER A 390 17.82 -8.31 6.74
CA SER A 390 18.56 -7.23 7.39
C SER A 390 19.55 -7.80 8.41
N ASP A 391 20.64 -7.07 8.63
CA ASP A 391 21.65 -7.36 9.66
C ASP A 391 21.37 -6.59 10.97
N TYR A 392 20.15 -6.08 11.15
CA TYR A 392 19.72 -5.42 12.38
C TYR A 392 18.22 -5.63 12.64
N THR A 393 17.84 -5.42 13.90
CA THR A 393 16.45 -5.20 14.32
C THR A 393 16.37 -4.10 15.40
N PHE A 394 15.17 -3.80 15.89
CA PHE A 394 14.94 -2.95 17.05
C PHE A 394 14.34 -3.75 18.19
N ALA A 395 14.97 -3.73 19.35
CA ALA A 395 14.49 -4.47 20.52
C ALA A 395 14.65 -3.65 21.80
N ASN A 396 13.71 -3.82 22.71
CA ASN A 396 13.87 -3.48 24.13
C ASN A 396 14.24 -4.74 24.94
N ALA A 397 14.37 -4.63 26.26
CA ALA A 397 14.79 -5.76 27.10
C ALA A 397 13.85 -6.99 27.01
N GLU A 398 12.53 -6.76 26.96
CA GLU A 398 11.53 -7.84 26.88
C GLU A 398 11.64 -8.59 25.55
N LEU A 399 11.71 -7.86 24.43
CA LEU A 399 11.79 -8.46 23.10
C LEU A 399 13.14 -9.12 22.85
N ALA A 400 14.25 -8.51 23.30
CA ALA A 400 15.58 -9.10 23.19
C ALA A 400 15.65 -10.45 23.93
N LYS A 401 15.08 -10.51 25.15
CA LYS A 401 14.96 -11.77 25.90
C LYS A 401 14.10 -12.80 25.16
N HIS A 402 12.96 -12.38 24.61
CA HIS A 402 12.07 -13.26 23.83
C HIS A 402 12.78 -13.85 22.60
N TYR A 403 13.65 -13.09 21.97
CA TYR A 403 14.41 -13.53 20.79
C TYR A 403 15.72 -14.25 21.08
N GLY A 404 16.20 -14.23 22.33
CA GLY A 404 17.53 -14.75 22.67
C GLY A 404 18.67 -13.86 22.16
N LEU A 405 18.40 -12.57 21.94
CA LEU A 405 19.40 -11.59 21.51
C LEU A 405 20.34 -11.19 22.68
N PRO A 406 21.50 -10.57 22.38
CA PRO A 406 22.34 -9.95 23.41
C PRO A 406 21.55 -9.05 24.35
N ALA A 407 22.01 -8.95 25.60
CA ALA A 407 21.29 -8.26 26.65
C ALA A 407 21.05 -6.77 26.32
N VAL A 408 19.78 -6.40 26.17
CA VAL A 408 19.30 -5.02 26.10
C VAL A 408 18.67 -4.66 27.45
N THR A 409 18.87 -3.43 27.91
CA THR A 409 18.34 -2.95 29.20
C THR A 409 17.23 -1.92 29.01
N GLY A 410 16.20 -1.99 29.84
CA GLY A 410 15.14 -0.97 29.89
C GLY A 410 14.00 -1.19 28.91
N LYS A 411 13.07 -0.23 28.89
CA LYS A 411 11.85 -0.27 28.06
C LYS A 411 12.04 0.35 26.68
N GLU A 412 13.07 1.18 26.53
CA GLU A 412 13.41 1.84 25.27
C GLU A 412 13.91 0.84 24.24
N PHE A 413 13.58 1.10 22.98
CA PHE A 413 14.06 0.31 21.86
C PHE A 413 15.42 0.83 21.40
N VAL A 414 16.35 -0.10 21.17
CA VAL A 414 17.64 0.20 20.56
C VAL A 414 17.81 -0.61 19.29
N LYS A 415 18.58 -0.07 18.35
CA LYS A 415 19.01 -0.81 17.16
C LYS A 415 20.02 -1.87 17.59
N VAL A 416 19.72 -3.14 17.30
CA VAL A 416 20.55 -4.30 17.64
C VAL A 416 21.10 -4.88 16.35
N ALA A 417 22.42 -4.97 16.25
CA ALA A 417 23.08 -5.70 15.16
C ALA A 417 22.83 -7.21 15.32
N LEU A 418 22.51 -7.87 14.21
CA LEU A 418 22.17 -9.28 14.15
C LEU A 418 23.33 -10.09 13.55
N ARG A 419 23.59 -11.24 14.16
CA ARG A 419 24.52 -12.25 13.67
C ARG A 419 23.72 -13.38 13.02
N PRO A 420 24.34 -14.20 12.13
CA PRO A 420 23.65 -15.32 11.49
C PRO A 420 22.98 -16.29 12.47
N GLU A 421 23.59 -16.52 13.64
CA GLU A 421 23.07 -17.38 14.71
C GLU A 421 21.88 -16.81 15.46
N ASP A 422 21.59 -15.50 15.33
CA ASP A 422 20.41 -14.90 15.94
C ASP A 422 19.14 -15.28 15.15
N HIS A 423 19.29 -15.78 13.92
CA HIS A 423 18.21 -16.22 13.02
C HIS A 423 17.15 -15.15 12.69
N ARG A 424 17.34 -13.91 13.14
CA ARG A 424 16.50 -12.73 12.83
C ARG A 424 17.01 -12.01 11.58
N GLY A 425 16.29 -10.97 11.17
CA GLY A 425 16.57 -10.19 9.97
C GLY A 425 15.36 -10.10 9.04
N GLY A 426 15.10 -8.90 8.52
CA GLY A 426 13.91 -8.59 7.75
C GLY A 426 12.60 -8.88 8.49
N VAL A 427 11.48 -8.73 7.79
CA VAL A 427 10.14 -8.91 8.38
C VAL A 427 9.82 -10.37 8.69
N LEU A 428 10.48 -11.32 8.02
CA LEU A 428 10.27 -12.76 8.26
C LEU A 428 10.82 -13.25 9.59
N GLY A 429 11.80 -12.53 10.15
CA GLY A 429 12.34 -12.82 11.48
C GLY A 429 11.54 -12.19 12.62
N MET A 430 10.60 -11.29 12.33
CA MET A 430 9.88 -10.52 13.35
C MET A 430 8.75 -11.33 13.99
N GLY A 431 8.64 -11.22 15.31
CA GLY A 431 7.62 -11.90 16.10
C GLY A 431 6.20 -11.47 15.75
N SER A 432 6.02 -10.23 15.30
CA SER A 432 4.73 -9.70 14.83
C SER A 432 4.17 -10.54 13.66
N ILE A 433 4.98 -10.75 12.62
CA ILE A 433 4.63 -11.52 11.43
C ILE A 433 4.45 -13.00 11.78
N LEU A 434 5.40 -13.57 12.53
CA LEU A 434 5.36 -14.96 12.96
C LEU A 434 4.10 -15.29 13.78
N THR A 435 3.67 -14.36 14.62
CA THR A 435 2.49 -14.51 15.48
C THR A 435 1.19 -14.36 14.71
N MET A 436 1.05 -13.30 13.90
CA MET A 436 -0.21 -13.04 13.16
C MET A 436 -0.52 -14.13 12.12
N THR A 437 0.50 -14.85 11.65
CA THR A 437 0.39 -15.94 10.68
C THR A 437 0.30 -17.33 11.31
N SER A 438 0.08 -17.43 12.63
CA SER A 438 0.02 -18.72 13.35
C SER A 438 -1.40 -19.04 13.87
N HIS A 439 -1.58 -20.25 14.39
CA HIS A 439 -2.78 -20.61 15.16
C HIS A 439 -2.64 -20.19 16.63
N THR A 440 -3.69 -20.40 17.41
CA THR A 440 -3.68 -20.13 18.86
C THR A 440 -2.73 -21.06 19.62
N ASP A 441 -2.57 -22.32 19.22
CA ASP A 441 -1.78 -23.35 19.94
C ASP A 441 -0.58 -23.90 19.14
N ARG A 442 -0.41 -23.48 17.88
CA ARG A 442 0.64 -24.00 16.99
C ARG A 442 0.94 -23.08 15.81
N THR A 443 2.03 -23.36 15.11
CA THR A 443 2.37 -22.71 13.84
C THR A 443 1.37 -23.07 12.72
N LYS A 444 1.31 -22.26 11.67
CA LYS A 444 0.54 -22.54 10.45
C LYS A 444 1.42 -22.32 9.20
N PRO A 445 2.21 -23.32 8.76
CA PRO A 445 3.03 -23.23 7.55
C PRO A 445 2.28 -22.68 6.33
N THR A 446 1.08 -23.20 6.04
CA THR A 446 0.27 -22.71 4.91
C THR A 446 -0.07 -21.22 5.01
N ALA A 447 -0.35 -20.71 6.22
CA ALA A 447 -0.68 -19.30 6.41
C ALA A 447 0.57 -18.41 6.30
N ARG A 448 1.72 -18.85 6.83
CA ARG A 448 3.02 -18.18 6.66
C ARG A 448 3.42 -18.09 5.19
N GLY A 449 3.34 -19.21 4.47
CA GLY A 449 3.65 -19.27 3.04
C GLY A 449 2.70 -18.40 2.20
N LYS A 450 1.40 -18.44 2.51
CA LYS A 450 0.41 -17.57 1.85
C LYS A 450 0.76 -16.10 2.06
N TRP A 451 1.10 -15.70 3.29
CA TRP A 451 1.47 -14.32 3.59
C TRP A 451 2.71 -13.89 2.80
N ILE A 452 3.73 -14.74 2.65
CA ILE A 452 4.91 -14.45 1.82
C ILE A 452 4.51 -14.20 0.36
N LEU A 453 3.73 -15.10 -0.23
CA LEU A 453 3.29 -14.99 -1.63
C LEU A 453 2.44 -13.74 -1.87
N GLU A 454 1.51 -13.45 -0.96
CA GLU A 454 0.55 -12.35 -1.09
C GLU A 454 1.19 -10.99 -0.76
N VAL A 455 1.89 -10.89 0.37
CA VAL A 455 2.37 -9.61 0.91
C VAL A 455 3.73 -9.24 0.34
N LEU A 456 4.67 -10.20 0.21
CA LEU A 456 6.02 -9.89 -0.26
C LEU A 456 6.15 -10.02 -1.77
N LEU A 457 5.70 -11.13 -2.37
CA LEU A 457 5.94 -11.41 -3.79
C LEU A 457 4.84 -10.90 -4.73
N GLY A 458 3.66 -10.55 -4.22
CA GLY A 458 2.55 -10.07 -5.04
C GLY A 458 1.93 -11.15 -5.94
N THR A 459 2.14 -12.42 -5.60
CA THR A 459 1.66 -13.61 -6.31
C THR A 459 0.71 -14.42 -5.43
N PRO A 460 -0.43 -13.85 -4.98
CA PRO A 460 -1.32 -14.53 -4.03
C PRO A 460 -1.84 -15.85 -4.63
N PRO A 461 -1.92 -16.93 -3.84
CA PRO A 461 -2.51 -18.17 -4.31
C PRO A 461 -4.00 -17.97 -4.63
N PRO A 462 -4.60 -18.82 -5.49
CA PRO A 462 -6.02 -18.74 -5.77
C PRO A 462 -6.86 -18.99 -4.50
N PRO A 463 -8.13 -18.56 -4.48
CA PRO A 463 -9.04 -18.89 -3.39
C PRO A 463 -9.10 -20.40 -3.16
N PRO A 464 -9.11 -20.86 -1.90
CA PRO A 464 -9.19 -22.29 -1.62
C PRO A 464 -10.52 -22.88 -2.11
N PRO A 465 -10.54 -24.16 -2.53
CA PRO A 465 -11.79 -24.82 -2.91
C PRO A 465 -12.77 -24.92 -1.72
N PRO A 466 -14.08 -25.10 -1.98
CA PRO A 466 -15.04 -25.40 -0.93
C PRO A 466 -14.56 -26.60 -0.09
N ASN A 467 -14.64 -26.49 1.24
CA ASN A 467 -14.19 -27.49 2.23
C ASN A 467 -12.67 -27.63 2.48
N ALA A 468 -11.81 -26.78 1.89
CA ALA A 468 -10.36 -26.84 2.13
C ALA A 468 -9.93 -26.63 3.60
N GLY A 469 -10.80 -26.07 4.45
CA GLY A 469 -10.51 -25.78 5.85
C GLY A 469 -10.54 -27.00 6.80
N SER A 470 -11.01 -28.15 6.34
CA SER A 470 -11.22 -29.34 7.19
C SER A 470 -10.25 -30.45 6.81
N PHE A 471 -9.51 -30.95 7.79
CA PHE A 471 -8.84 -32.24 7.63
C PHE A 471 -9.89 -33.35 7.62
N ALA A 472 -9.65 -34.40 6.84
CA ALA A 472 -10.48 -35.58 6.89
C ALA A 472 -10.55 -36.12 8.34
N PRO A 473 -11.72 -36.60 8.79
CA PRO A 473 -11.82 -37.24 10.08
C PRO A 473 -10.90 -38.48 10.13
N PRO A 474 -10.47 -38.90 11.33
CA PRO A 474 -9.68 -40.12 11.52
C PRO A 474 -10.30 -41.31 10.79
N ASP A 475 -9.54 -41.92 9.88
CA ASP A 475 -9.93 -43.14 9.18
C ASP A 475 -9.33 -44.33 9.93
N LYS A 476 -10.18 -45.22 10.44
CA LYS A 476 -9.75 -46.42 11.19
C LYS A 476 -8.86 -47.37 10.38
N ASN A 477 -8.88 -47.24 9.04
CA ASN A 477 -8.10 -48.08 8.12
C ASN A 477 -6.81 -47.40 7.62
N ARG A 478 -6.50 -46.18 8.07
CA ARG A 478 -5.24 -45.47 7.75
C ARG A 478 -4.52 -45.12 9.04
N GLU A 479 -3.19 -45.19 9.01
CA GLU A 479 -2.38 -44.69 10.13
C GLU A 479 -2.61 -43.19 10.31
N GLU A 480 -2.81 -42.78 11.56
CA GLU A 480 -2.86 -41.35 11.87
C GLU A 480 -1.47 -40.73 11.68
N PRO A 481 -1.38 -39.57 11.01
CA PRO A 481 -0.12 -38.88 10.83
C PRO A 481 0.59 -38.58 12.16
N ALA A 482 1.88 -38.90 12.24
CA ALA A 482 2.71 -38.71 13.43
C ALA A 482 3.19 -37.26 13.62
N SER A 483 2.93 -36.39 12.65
CA SER A 483 3.25 -34.96 12.67
C SER A 483 2.20 -34.11 11.92
N PHE A 484 2.14 -32.81 12.23
CA PHE A 484 1.29 -31.89 11.46
C PHE A 484 1.72 -31.79 10.00
N ARG A 485 3.03 -31.91 9.72
CA ARG A 485 3.56 -31.95 8.36
C ARG A 485 3.03 -33.15 7.58
N GLU A 486 3.05 -34.35 8.16
CA GLU A 486 2.47 -35.54 7.54
C GLU A 486 0.95 -35.38 7.34
N LYS A 487 0.25 -34.80 8.32
CA LYS A 487 -1.19 -34.53 8.22
C LYS A 487 -1.50 -33.55 7.08
N LEU A 488 -0.69 -32.52 6.93
CA LEU A 488 -0.80 -31.55 5.85
C LEU A 488 -0.41 -32.16 4.50
N ALA A 489 0.63 -32.99 4.43
CA ALA A 489 1.02 -33.70 3.22
C ALA A 489 -0.08 -34.67 2.76
N GLN A 490 -0.72 -35.37 3.69
CA GLN A 490 -1.88 -36.21 3.39
C GLN A 490 -3.05 -35.37 2.83
N HIS A 491 -3.35 -34.22 3.43
CA HIS A 491 -4.38 -33.30 2.92
C HIS A 491 -4.02 -32.73 1.54
N ALA A 492 -2.77 -32.31 1.36
CA ALA A 492 -2.25 -31.73 0.13
C ALA A 492 -2.08 -32.77 -1.00
N SER A 493 -2.24 -34.07 -0.72
CA SER A 493 -2.17 -35.12 -1.75
C SER A 493 -3.41 -35.20 -2.65
N ASP A 494 -4.51 -34.51 -2.30
CA ASP A 494 -5.67 -34.37 -3.17
C ASP A 494 -5.28 -33.63 -4.46
N ALA A 495 -5.73 -34.15 -5.61
CA ALA A 495 -5.46 -33.57 -6.92
C ALA A 495 -5.88 -32.10 -7.03
N ASN A 496 -6.91 -31.67 -6.28
CA ASN A 496 -7.38 -30.28 -6.26
C ASN A 496 -6.52 -29.36 -5.36
N CYS A 497 -5.75 -29.92 -4.43
CA CYS A 497 -4.98 -29.17 -3.44
C CYS A 497 -3.49 -29.11 -3.77
N VAL A 498 -2.94 -30.15 -4.40
CA VAL A 498 -1.50 -30.36 -4.56
C VAL A 498 -0.79 -29.22 -5.30
N ALA A 499 -1.42 -28.66 -6.33
CA ALA A 499 -0.82 -27.62 -7.17
C ALA A 499 -0.48 -26.34 -6.37
N CYS A 500 -1.39 -25.92 -5.48
CA CYS A 500 -1.19 -24.73 -4.66
C CYS A 500 -0.28 -25.04 -3.45
N HIS A 501 -0.50 -26.15 -2.77
CA HIS A 501 0.27 -26.51 -1.57
C HIS A 501 1.75 -26.74 -1.87
N LYS A 502 2.11 -27.23 -3.06
CA LYS A 502 3.51 -27.32 -3.56
C LYS A 502 4.24 -25.97 -3.59
N ARG A 503 3.53 -24.83 -3.62
CA ARG A 503 4.12 -23.48 -3.66
C ARG A 503 3.97 -22.72 -2.36
N ILE A 504 2.93 -23.04 -1.58
CA ILE A 504 2.60 -22.35 -0.34
C ILE A 504 3.36 -22.96 0.85
N ASP A 505 3.15 -24.25 1.10
CA ASP A 505 3.61 -24.86 2.35
C ASP A 505 5.14 -24.88 2.51
N PRO A 506 5.95 -25.14 1.45
CA PRO A 506 7.40 -25.10 1.55
C PRO A 506 7.98 -23.81 2.13
N LEU A 507 7.38 -22.66 1.79
CA LEU A 507 7.80 -21.35 2.31
C LEU A 507 7.55 -21.26 3.81
N GLY A 508 6.41 -21.76 4.29
CA GLY A 508 6.08 -21.79 5.70
C GLY A 508 6.86 -22.82 6.50
N PHE A 509 7.13 -24.00 5.91
CA PHE A 509 7.92 -25.05 6.55
C PHE A 509 9.34 -24.59 6.86
N ALA A 510 9.96 -23.80 5.98
CA ALA A 510 11.28 -23.22 6.24
C ALA A 510 11.33 -22.28 7.47
N MET A 511 10.18 -21.91 8.02
CA MET A 511 10.07 -21.08 9.23
C MET A 511 9.68 -21.90 10.48
N GLU A 512 9.63 -23.23 10.42
CA GLU A 512 9.18 -24.06 11.55
C GLU A 512 10.14 -24.08 12.75
N ASP A 513 11.36 -23.57 12.60
CA ASP A 513 12.27 -23.27 13.70
C ASP A 513 11.79 -22.08 14.56
N PHE A 514 10.74 -21.37 14.12
CA PHE A 514 10.02 -20.41 14.95
C PHE A 514 8.69 -20.98 15.42
N ASP A 515 8.42 -20.90 16.73
CA ASP A 515 7.14 -21.25 17.32
C ASP A 515 6.01 -20.28 16.91
N ALA A 516 4.81 -20.48 17.46
CA ALA A 516 3.64 -19.67 17.10
C ALA A 516 3.70 -18.21 17.57
N ILE A 517 4.60 -17.86 18.49
CA ILE A 517 4.83 -16.50 18.98
C ILE A 517 6.21 -15.96 18.54
N GLY A 518 6.86 -16.67 17.62
CA GLY A 518 8.13 -16.30 17.02
C GLY A 518 9.36 -16.56 17.87
N SER A 519 9.30 -17.35 18.95
CA SER A 519 10.48 -17.83 19.67
C SER A 519 11.23 -18.86 18.82
N TRP A 520 12.56 -18.92 18.94
CA TRP A 520 13.35 -19.96 18.29
C TRP A 520 13.18 -21.31 19.00
N ARG A 521 13.13 -22.41 18.25
CA ARG A 521 13.06 -23.79 18.75
C ARG A 521 13.82 -24.75 17.83
N SER A 522 14.33 -25.84 18.39
CA SER A 522 15.01 -26.92 17.65
C SER A 522 14.21 -28.22 17.56
N ASP A 523 13.12 -28.33 18.32
CA ASP A 523 12.25 -29.51 18.35
C ASP A 523 10.76 -29.14 18.52
N ILE A 524 9.89 -30.05 18.12
CA ILE A 524 8.43 -29.99 18.29
C ILE A 524 8.00 -31.31 18.94
N GLY A 525 7.66 -31.27 20.22
CA GLY A 525 7.26 -32.46 20.97
C GLY A 525 8.38 -33.50 21.07
N GLY A 526 9.64 -33.05 21.22
CA GLY A 526 10.81 -33.93 21.35
C GLY A 526 11.34 -34.49 20.03
N LYS A 527 10.74 -34.14 18.88
CA LYS A 527 11.26 -34.46 17.54
C LYS A 527 11.93 -33.23 16.93
N PRO A 528 13.10 -33.35 16.28
CA PRO A 528 13.73 -32.22 15.59
C PRO A 528 12.76 -31.49 14.65
N THR A 529 12.87 -30.17 14.55
CA THR A 529 12.09 -29.38 13.60
C THR A 529 12.37 -29.82 12.16
N ASP A 530 11.31 -30.01 11.38
CA ASP A 530 11.44 -30.23 9.93
C ASP A 530 11.25 -28.90 9.19
N ASN A 531 12.38 -28.23 8.95
CA ASN A 531 12.46 -26.95 8.26
C ASN A 531 12.80 -27.07 6.76
N LEU A 532 12.63 -28.25 6.16
CA LEU A 532 12.87 -28.46 4.73
C LEU A 532 11.74 -27.85 3.89
N GLY A 533 12.10 -26.95 3.00
CA GLY A 533 11.27 -26.47 1.90
C GLY A 533 11.77 -27.00 0.55
N GLN A 534 10.84 -27.28 -0.35
CA GLN A 534 11.13 -27.64 -1.74
C GLN A 534 10.14 -26.91 -2.65
N LEU A 535 10.65 -26.06 -3.54
CA LEU A 535 9.82 -25.30 -4.48
C LEU A 535 10.09 -25.73 -5.93
N PRO A 536 9.04 -25.88 -6.77
CA PRO A 536 9.21 -26.09 -8.20
C PRO A 536 10.08 -25.00 -8.85
N GLY A 537 11.02 -25.38 -9.70
CA GLY A 537 11.93 -24.46 -10.40
C GLY A 537 13.05 -23.83 -9.55
N VAL A 538 12.98 -23.93 -8.22
CA VAL A 538 14.00 -23.41 -7.29
C VAL A 538 14.84 -24.55 -6.69
N GLY A 539 14.21 -25.65 -6.30
CA GLY A 539 14.85 -26.77 -5.61
C GLY A 539 14.64 -26.75 -4.09
N GLU A 540 15.50 -27.46 -3.37
CA GLU A 540 15.44 -27.60 -1.91
C GLU A 540 16.14 -26.46 -1.18
N PHE A 541 15.58 -26.05 -0.04
CA PHE A 541 16.16 -25.06 0.87
C PHE A 541 15.76 -25.40 2.31
N ARG A 542 16.56 -24.95 3.29
CA ARG A 542 16.34 -25.25 4.71
C ARG A 542 16.37 -24.00 5.56
N GLY A 543 15.42 -23.92 6.49
CA GLY A 543 15.35 -22.88 7.50
C GLY A 543 15.19 -21.46 6.93
N ILE A 544 15.18 -20.49 7.83
CA ILE A 544 14.97 -19.08 7.49
C ILE A 544 16.07 -18.53 6.57
N SER A 545 17.32 -18.95 6.75
CA SER A 545 18.44 -18.53 5.89
C SER A 545 18.28 -19.00 4.45
N GLY A 546 17.89 -20.27 4.25
CA GLY A 546 17.59 -20.81 2.93
C GLY A 546 16.40 -20.09 2.27
N LEU A 547 15.33 -19.84 3.03
CA LEU A 547 14.16 -19.11 2.55
C LEU A 547 14.53 -17.68 2.10
N ARG A 548 15.33 -16.94 2.87
CA ARG A 548 15.75 -15.59 2.48
C ARG A 548 16.55 -15.59 1.19
N LYS A 549 17.42 -16.58 0.98
CA LYS A 549 18.13 -16.76 -0.29
C LYS A 549 17.15 -16.95 -1.45
N VAL A 550 16.16 -17.83 -1.29
CA VAL A 550 15.11 -18.06 -2.29
C VAL A 550 14.34 -16.78 -2.62
N LEU A 551 14.02 -15.94 -1.62
CA LEU A 551 13.31 -14.69 -1.84
C LEU A 551 14.21 -13.61 -2.47
N ARG A 552 15.51 -13.59 -2.16
CA ARG A 552 16.47 -12.73 -2.85
C ARG A 552 16.64 -13.11 -4.32
N ASP A 553 16.64 -14.40 -4.64
CA ASP A 553 16.65 -14.86 -6.03
C ASP A 553 15.36 -14.46 -6.78
N GLN A 554 14.26 -14.24 -6.04
CA GLN A 554 12.97 -13.70 -6.54
C GLN A 554 12.83 -12.19 -6.35
N GLN A 555 13.93 -11.46 -6.13
CA GLN A 555 13.94 -10.00 -5.94
C GLN A 555 13.10 -9.22 -6.96
N PRO A 556 13.08 -9.54 -8.27
CA PRO A 556 12.25 -8.80 -9.22
C PRO A 556 10.76 -8.80 -8.88
N LEU A 557 10.21 -9.92 -8.38
CA LEU A 557 8.82 -10.02 -7.95
C LEU A 557 8.57 -9.16 -6.72
N PHE A 558 9.47 -9.26 -5.73
CA PHE A 558 9.39 -8.47 -4.51
C PHE A 558 9.41 -6.97 -4.82
N VAL A 559 10.42 -6.49 -5.55
CA VAL A 559 10.58 -5.07 -5.91
C VAL A 559 9.37 -4.55 -6.68
N ARG A 560 8.87 -5.32 -7.66
CA ARG A 560 7.67 -4.95 -8.42
C ARG A 560 6.45 -4.85 -7.51
N ASN A 561 6.28 -5.78 -6.58
CA ASN A 561 5.15 -5.75 -5.65
C ASN A 561 5.25 -4.55 -4.71
N VAL A 562 6.41 -4.25 -4.11
CA VAL A 562 6.58 -3.04 -3.26
C VAL A 562 6.23 -1.78 -4.05
N ALA A 563 6.75 -1.65 -5.28
CA ALA A 563 6.43 -0.51 -6.15
C ALA A 563 4.93 -0.43 -6.48
N SER A 564 4.29 -1.56 -6.76
CA SER A 564 2.86 -1.66 -7.02
C SER A 564 2.01 -1.24 -5.82
N GLN A 565 2.34 -1.74 -4.62
CA GLN A 565 1.60 -1.38 -3.40
C GLN A 565 1.76 0.10 -3.09
N LEU A 566 2.97 0.65 -3.21
CA LEU A 566 3.23 2.06 -2.92
C LEU A 566 2.58 2.99 -3.95
N LEU A 567 2.65 2.66 -5.24
CA LEU A 567 1.98 3.42 -6.29
C LEU A 567 0.45 3.37 -6.11
N SER A 568 -0.12 2.20 -5.79
CA SER A 568 -1.54 2.08 -5.48
C SER A 568 -1.95 2.96 -4.29
N TYR A 569 -1.16 2.96 -3.22
CA TYR A 569 -1.38 3.80 -2.04
C TYR A 569 -1.30 5.29 -2.37
N ALA A 570 -0.29 5.72 -3.14
CA ALA A 570 -0.11 7.11 -3.58
C ALA A 570 -1.28 7.59 -4.46
N LEU A 571 -1.74 6.73 -5.36
CA LEU A 571 -2.86 6.98 -6.26
C LEU A 571 -4.23 6.74 -5.61
N GLY A 572 -4.31 6.22 -4.38
CA GLY A 572 -5.58 5.98 -3.70
C GLY A 572 -6.57 5.14 -4.52
N ARG A 573 -6.06 4.23 -5.36
CA ARG A 573 -6.85 3.31 -6.20
C ARG A 573 -6.05 2.06 -6.52
N GLU A 574 -6.77 1.05 -6.98
CA GLU A 574 -6.15 -0.13 -7.60
C GLU A 574 -5.39 0.24 -8.87
N LEU A 575 -4.32 -0.50 -9.11
CA LEU A 575 -3.59 -0.43 -10.38
C LEU A 575 -4.27 -1.29 -11.44
N SER A 576 -4.17 -0.84 -12.68
CA SER A 576 -4.69 -1.51 -13.87
C SER A 576 -3.63 -1.55 -14.98
N TYR A 577 -4.00 -2.04 -16.16
CA TYR A 577 -3.09 -2.22 -17.29
C TYR A 577 -2.34 -0.96 -17.66
N TYR A 578 -3.03 0.19 -17.58
CA TYR A 578 -2.44 1.47 -17.94
C TYR A 578 -1.36 1.95 -16.97
N ASP A 579 -1.22 1.35 -15.78
CA ASP A 579 -0.17 1.68 -14.82
C ASP A 579 1.12 0.86 -15.02
N GLU A 580 1.08 -0.23 -15.80
CA GLU A 580 2.24 -1.11 -15.98
C GLU A 580 3.46 -0.40 -16.57
N PRO A 581 3.34 0.48 -17.59
CA PRO A 581 4.51 1.21 -18.09
C PRO A 581 5.12 2.14 -17.02
N ALA A 582 4.32 2.65 -16.08
CA ALA A 582 4.84 3.43 -14.96
C ALA A 582 5.59 2.53 -13.98
N LEU A 583 5.05 1.35 -13.65
CA LEU A 583 5.71 0.37 -12.80
C LEU A 583 7.03 -0.12 -13.38
N ASP A 584 7.08 -0.42 -14.69
CA ASP A 584 8.30 -0.86 -15.35
C ASP A 584 9.41 0.20 -15.27
N ARG A 585 9.05 1.48 -15.46
CA ARG A 585 9.98 2.59 -15.29
C ARG A 585 10.45 2.72 -13.84
N ILE A 586 9.55 2.66 -12.87
CA ILE A 586 9.89 2.75 -11.44
C ILE A 586 10.88 1.63 -11.07
N VAL A 587 10.57 0.38 -11.39
CA VAL A 587 11.41 -0.79 -11.06
C VAL A 587 12.78 -0.70 -11.73
N THR A 588 12.83 -0.26 -12.98
CA THR A 588 14.09 -0.09 -13.72
C THR A 588 14.95 1.02 -13.12
N ALA A 589 14.35 2.15 -12.75
CA ALA A 589 15.06 3.30 -12.20
C ALA A 589 15.64 3.00 -10.82
N ILE A 590 14.84 2.47 -9.89
CA ILE A 590 15.30 2.21 -8.52
C ILE A 590 16.39 1.14 -8.43
N ALA A 591 16.52 0.27 -9.44
CA ALA A 591 17.62 -0.69 -9.52
C ALA A 591 18.99 -0.01 -9.71
N GLN A 592 19.01 1.20 -10.31
CA GLN A 592 20.23 2.01 -10.46
C GLN A 592 20.64 2.69 -9.15
N ASP A 593 19.68 2.88 -8.24
CA ASP A 593 19.84 3.52 -6.93
C ASP A 593 19.80 2.51 -5.78
N ASP A 594 20.31 1.28 -5.96
CA ASP A 594 20.43 0.27 -4.87
C ASP A 594 19.09 -0.02 -4.14
N PHE A 595 17.97 0.17 -4.85
CA PHE A 595 16.61 0.00 -4.34
C PHE A 595 16.31 0.86 -3.09
N ARG A 596 16.91 2.05 -3.00
CA ARG A 596 16.71 3.00 -1.90
C ARG A 596 15.25 3.43 -1.77
N PHE A 597 14.78 3.57 -0.54
CA PHE A 597 13.40 3.97 -0.28
C PHE A 597 13.08 5.36 -0.85
N SER A 598 14.01 6.31 -0.74
CA SER A 598 13.85 7.66 -1.29
C SER A 598 13.74 7.66 -2.82
N ALA A 599 14.53 6.82 -3.50
CA ALA A 599 14.47 6.65 -4.94
C ALA A 599 13.11 6.08 -5.37
N LEU A 600 12.60 5.08 -4.65
CA LEU A 600 11.26 4.54 -4.90
C LEU A 600 10.16 5.59 -4.75
N ILE A 601 10.20 6.41 -3.69
CA ILE A 601 9.24 7.48 -3.48
C ILE A 601 9.32 8.52 -4.61
N LEU A 602 10.53 8.93 -4.99
CA LEU A 602 10.74 9.90 -6.06
C LEU A 602 10.20 9.38 -7.39
N GLN A 603 10.48 8.12 -7.74
CA GLN A 603 9.98 7.50 -8.97
C GLN A 603 8.45 7.37 -8.99
N VAL A 604 7.81 7.12 -7.84
CA VAL A 604 6.34 7.16 -7.74
C VAL A 604 5.81 8.58 -8.01
N VAL A 605 6.42 9.60 -7.43
CA VAL A 605 6.02 11.01 -7.61
C VAL A 605 6.28 11.51 -9.04
N GLU A 606 7.35 11.04 -9.67
CA GLU A 606 7.71 11.35 -11.06
C GLU A 606 6.89 10.56 -12.09
N SER A 607 6.14 9.56 -11.63
CA SER A 607 5.34 8.72 -12.51
C SER A 607 4.22 9.50 -13.20
N PHE A 608 3.94 9.10 -14.44
CA PHE A 608 2.86 9.67 -15.25
C PHE A 608 1.50 9.71 -14.51
N PRO A 609 0.99 8.62 -13.92
CA PRO A 609 -0.32 8.64 -13.23
C PRO A 609 -0.32 9.53 -11.98
N PHE A 610 0.83 9.83 -11.37
CA PHE A 610 0.91 10.73 -10.21
C PHE A 610 0.93 12.21 -10.62
N GLN A 611 1.49 12.55 -11.78
CA GLN A 611 1.54 13.95 -12.26
C GLN A 611 0.45 14.30 -13.26
N HIS A 612 -0.34 13.32 -13.71
CA HIS A 612 -1.39 13.53 -14.70
C HIS A 612 -2.73 13.02 -14.20
N ARG A 613 -3.77 13.44 -14.91
CA ARG A 613 -5.16 13.12 -14.67
C ARG A 613 -5.93 13.18 -15.97
N LYS A 614 -7.06 12.48 -15.99
CA LYS A 614 -8.06 12.57 -17.04
C LYS A 614 -9.17 13.51 -16.58
N SER A 615 -9.69 14.37 -17.46
CA SER A 615 -10.88 15.16 -17.16
C SER A 615 -12.14 14.30 -17.22
N GLU A 616 -13.07 14.53 -16.29
CA GLU A 616 -14.40 13.91 -16.24
C GLU A 616 -15.28 14.31 -17.43
#